data_AF-A0AAD9MCL2-F1
#
_entry.id   AF-A0AAD9MCL2-F1
#
_cell.length_a   1.000
_cell.length_b   1.000
_cell.length_c   1.000
_cell.angle_alpha   90.00
_cell.angle_beta   90.00
_cell.angle_gamma   90.00
#
_symmetry.space_group_name_H-M   'P 1'
#
loop_
_entity.id
_entity.type
_entity.pdbx_description
1 polymer ?
#
loop_
_entity_poly.entity_id
_entity_poly.type
_entity_poly.pdbx_seq_one_letter_code
_entity_poly.pdbx_strand_id
1 'polypeptide(L)'
;MLPTLARRLALTAIRAQLPQAVKATKLKKVWPPDFTQLSAQEQLRFEKRYKRRMRLATQRPLWDKSVRLLQLFSVTAVVIYSVLFMDSNGASQPFEGVRKWFFGMFESTELTPVQRYERRPVGSDTTSAPK
;
A
#
# COMPACT_ATOMS: atom_id res chain seq x y z
N MET A 1 10.66 -6.51 -5.07
CA MET A 1 11.32 -6.65 -6.39
C MET A 1 10.89 -7.91 -7.17
N LEU A 2 10.42 -8.98 -6.51
CA LEU A 2 9.95 -10.21 -7.15
C LEU A 2 8.59 -10.16 -7.89
N PRO A 3 7.55 -9.44 -7.43
CA PRO A 3 6.24 -9.49 -8.10
C PRO A 3 6.26 -8.83 -9.48
N THR A 4 7.16 -7.88 -9.70
CA THR A 4 7.39 -7.24 -11.00
C THR A 4 8.09 -8.18 -11.99
N LEU A 5 8.96 -9.07 -11.50
CA LEU A 5 9.62 -10.09 -12.33
C LEU A 5 8.64 -11.18 -12.74
N ALA A 6 7.84 -11.71 -11.80
CA ALA A 6 6.80 -12.69 -12.11
C ALA A 6 5.80 -12.16 -13.14
N ARG A 7 5.35 -10.90 -12.97
CA ARG A 7 4.47 -10.23 -13.93
C ARG A 7 5.13 -10.04 -15.30
N ARG A 8 6.43 -9.73 -15.35
CA ARG A 8 7.16 -9.58 -16.62
C ARG A 8 7.35 -10.92 -17.33
N LEU A 9 7.67 -11.99 -16.60
CA LEU A 9 7.82 -13.34 -17.16
C LEU A 9 6.48 -13.92 -17.65
N ALA A 10 5.40 -13.68 -16.92
CA ALA A 10 4.06 -14.08 -17.35
C ALA A 10 3.63 -13.36 -18.64
N LEU A 11 3.90 -12.05 -18.76
CA LEU A 11 3.60 -11.27 -19.97
C LEU A 11 4.44 -11.71 -21.19
N THR A 12 5.69 -12.14 -20.99
CA THR A 12 6.51 -12.70 -22.09
C THR A 12 6.00 -14.06 -22.55
N ALA A 13 5.56 -14.92 -21.64
CA ALA A 13 5.01 -16.23 -21.97
C ALA A 13 3.69 -16.12 -22.75
N ILE A 14 2.80 -15.20 -22.33
CA ILE A 14 1.55 -14.92 -23.05
C ILE A 14 1.82 -14.37 -24.45
N ARG A 15 2.82 -13.49 -24.61
CA ARG A 15 3.19 -12.91 -25.92
C ARG A 15 3.80 -13.94 -26.88
N ALA A 16 4.47 -14.97 -26.36
CA ALA A 16 5.06 -16.05 -27.15
C ALA A 16 4.02 -17.04 -27.71
N GLN A 17 2.85 -17.15 -27.06
CA GLN A 17 1.77 -18.05 -27.46
C GLN A 17 0.71 -17.38 -28.36
N LEU A 18 0.82 -16.08 -28.61
CA LEU A 18 -0.04 -15.43 -29.59
C LEU A 18 0.34 -15.90 -30.99
N PRO A 19 -0.60 -16.45 -31.79
CA PRO A 19 -0.32 -16.78 -33.17
C PRO A 19 0.18 -15.51 -33.87
N GLN A 20 1.44 -15.52 -34.34
CA GLN A 20 2.07 -14.46 -35.16
C GLN A 20 1.45 -14.35 -36.57
N ALA A 21 0.17 -14.65 -36.70
CA ALA A 21 -0.56 -14.68 -37.96
C ALA A 21 -1.67 -13.62 -37.98
N VAL A 22 -1.39 -12.43 -37.42
CA VAL A 22 -2.03 -11.24 -37.97
C VAL A 22 -1.13 -10.81 -39.11
N LYS A 23 -1.52 -11.15 -40.35
CA LYS A 23 -1.04 -10.43 -41.54
C LYS A 23 -1.07 -8.96 -41.17
N ALA A 24 0.09 -8.34 -40.96
CA ALA A 24 0.16 -6.94 -40.60
C ALA A 24 -0.50 -6.18 -41.74
N THR A 25 -1.75 -5.77 -41.54
CA THR A 25 -2.45 -4.90 -42.47
C THR A 25 -1.55 -3.68 -42.60
N LYS A 26 -1.03 -3.43 -43.81
CA LYS A 26 -0.21 -2.25 -44.07
C LYS A 26 -1.01 -1.06 -43.59
N LEU A 27 -0.60 -0.48 -42.47
CA LEU A 27 -1.23 0.70 -41.92
C LEU A 27 -1.14 1.76 -43.02
N LYS A 28 -2.29 2.29 -43.46
CA LYS A 28 -2.35 3.35 -44.48
C LYS A 28 -1.46 4.55 -44.12
N LYS A 29 -1.14 4.71 -42.84
CA LYS A 29 -0.25 5.73 -42.30
C LYS A 29 0.71 5.08 -41.31
N VAL A 30 2.01 5.14 -41.62
CA VAL A 30 3.07 4.73 -40.69
C VAL A 30 3.09 5.71 -39.52
N TRP A 31 3.03 5.16 -38.31
CA TRP A 31 3.20 5.88 -37.07
C TRP A 31 4.49 5.36 -36.42
N PRO A 32 5.37 6.18 -35.85
CA PRO A 32 5.35 7.63 -35.69
C PRO A 32 5.71 8.39 -36.98
N PRO A 33 5.21 9.63 -37.17
CA PRO A 33 5.66 10.48 -38.28
C PRO A 33 7.12 10.88 -38.07
N ASP A 34 7.93 10.85 -39.13
CA ASP A 34 9.31 11.29 -39.09
C ASP A 34 9.36 12.81 -38.89
N PHE A 35 9.63 13.25 -37.66
CA PHE A 35 9.64 14.67 -37.30
C PHE A 35 10.69 15.48 -38.07
N THR A 36 11.77 14.86 -38.51
CA THR A 36 12.85 15.50 -39.28
C THR A 36 12.44 15.94 -40.67
N GLN A 37 11.40 15.31 -41.24
CA GLN A 37 10.88 15.64 -42.57
C GLN A 37 9.75 16.67 -42.55
N LEU A 38 9.23 17.00 -41.36
CA LEU A 38 8.15 17.97 -41.19
C LEU A 38 8.67 19.40 -41.08
N SER A 39 7.87 20.34 -41.60
CA SER A 39 8.13 21.76 -41.38
C SER A 39 8.03 22.12 -39.89
N ALA A 40 8.80 23.12 -39.45
CA ALA A 40 8.78 23.58 -38.06
C ALA A 40 7.37 24.00 -37.60
N GLN A 41 6.55 24.56 -38.50
CA GLN A 41 5.18 24.94 -38.19
C GLN A 41 4.29 23.73 -37.90
N GLU A 42 4.47 22.63 -38.62
CA GLU A 42 3.72 21.39 -38.39
C GLU A 42 4.16 20.69 -37.11
N GLN A 43 5.47 20.65 -36.83
CA GLN A 43 6.00 20.12 -35.57
C GLN A 43 5.37 20.82 -34.35
N LEU A 44 5.31 22.16 -34.37
CA LEU A 44 4.69 22.94 -33.29
C LEU A 44 3.19 22.66 -33.14
N ARG A 45 2.47 22.39 -34.23
CA ARG A 45 1.05 21.97 -34.17
C ARG A 45 0.90 20.62 -33.51
N PHE A 46 1.77 19.65 -33.83
CA PHE A 46 1.77 18.34 -33.19
C PHE A 46 2.14 18.42 -31.72
N GLU A 47 3.14 19.23 -31.35
CA GLU A 47 3.54 19.45 -29.97
C GLU A 47 2.39 20.05 -29.15
N LYS A 48 1.71 21.09 -29.67
CA LYS A 48 0.53 21.68 -29.03
C LYS A 48 -0.58 20.64 -28.85
N ARG A 49 -0.86 19.82 -29.87
CA ARG A 49 -1.89 18.76 -29.80
C ARG A 49 -1.53 17.70 -28.77
N TYR A 50 -0.26 17.30 -28.71
CA TYR A 50 0.25 16.34 -27.74
C TYR A 50 0.13 16.88 -26.31
N LYS A 51 0.62 18.09 -26.03
CA LYS A 51 0.52 18.73 -24.71
C LYS A 51 -0.93 18.85 -24.23
N ARG A 52 -1.86 19.20 -25.13
CA ARG A 52 -3.31 19.24 -24.81
C ARG A 52 -3.84 17.87 -24.39
N ARG A 53 -3.53 16.81 -25.16
CA ARG A 53 -3.95 15.45 -24.85
C ARG A 53 -3.34 14.93 -23.56
N MET A 54 -2.06 15.20 -23.33
CA MET A 54 -1.39 14.82 -22.08
C MET A 54 -1.99 15.54 -20.87
N ARG A 55 -2.31 16.83 -21.01
CA ARG A 55 -3.00 17.58 -19.95
C ARG A 55 -4.37 16.99 -19.63
N LEU A 56 -5.14 16.60 -20.66
CA LEU A 56 -6.45 15.94 -20.50
C LEU A 56 -6.33 14.55 -19.86
N ALA A 57 -5.36 13.73 -20.31
CA ALA A 57 -5.11 12.42 -19.74
C ALA A 57 -4.61 12.48 -18.28
N THR A 58 -3.99 13.60 -17.90
CA THR A 58 -3.36 13.79 -16.58
C THR A 58 -4.13 14.82 -15.73
N GLN A 59 -5.45 14.99 -15.91
CA GLN A 59 -6.18 16.05 -15.19
C GLN A 59 -6.33 15.80 -13.68
N ARG A 60 -6.27 14.56 -13.19
CA ARG A 60 -6.56 14.23 -11.78
C ARG A 60 -5.59 13.20 -11.14
N PRO A 61 -4.26 13.32 -11.31
CA PRO A 61 -3.33 12.31 -10.81
C PRO A 61 -3.28 12.23 -9.27
N LEU A 62 -3.56 13.33 -8.57
CA LEU A 62 -3.59 13.34 -7.11
C LEU A 62 -4.85 12.68 -6.54
N TRP A 63 -5.99 12.87 -7.21
CA TRP A 63 -7.26 12.28 -6.80
C TRP A 63 -7.26 10.76 -6.94
N ASP A 64 -6.78 10.25 -8.07
CA ASP A 64 -6.68 8.80 -8.27
C ASP A 64 -5.72 8.16 -7.26
N LYS A 65 -4.63 8.85 -6.91
CA LYS A 65 -3.70 8.41 -5.86
C LYS A 65 -4.36 8.42 -4.49
N SER A 66 -5.09 9.47 -4.13
CA SER A 66 -5.76 9.56 -2.84
C SER A 66 -6.84 8.50 -2.69
N VAL A 67 -7.64 8.24 -3.74
CA VAL A 67 -8.67 7.19 -3.71
C VAL A 67 -8.02 5.81 -3.56
N ARG A 68 -6.93 5.53 -4.27
CA ARG A 68 -6.19 4.26 -4.11
C ARG A 68 -5.58 4.11 -2.72
N LEU A 69 -5.04 5.19 -2.15
CA LEU A 69 -4.53 5.19 -0.79
C LEU A 69 -5.65 4.94 0.22
N LEU A 70 -6.80 5.58 0.04
CA LEU A 70 -7.99 5.40 0.88
C LEU A 70 -8.53 3.97 0.80
N GLN A 71 -8.54 3.37 -0.40
CA GLN A 71 -8.93 1.98 -0.58
C GLN A 71 -7.97 1.03 0.14
N LEU A 72 -6.66 1.25 0.00
CA LEU A 72 -5.64 0.47 0.71
C LEU A 72 -5.80 0.64 2.23
N PHE A 73 -6.01 1.87 2.69
CA PHE A 73 -6.22 2.20 4.09
C PHE A 73 -7.46 1.49 4.65
N SER A 74 -8.59 1.54 3.93
CA SER A 74 -9.82 0.87 4.32
C SER A 74 -9.63 -0.65 4.46
N VAL A 75 -9.02 -1.30 3.47
CA VAL A 75 -8.74 -2.75 3.54
C VAL A 75 -7.81 -3.07 4.71
N THR A 76 -6.75 -2.28 4.89
CA THR A 76 -5.78 -2.50 5.97
C THR A 76 -6.40 -2.28 7.33
N ALA A 77 -7.25 -1.27 7.50
CA ALA A 77 -7.95 -0.99 8.75
C ALA A 77 -8.88 -2.15 9.15
N VAL A 78 -9.61 -2.73 8.19
CA VAL A 78 -10.45 -3.91 8.43
C VAL A 78 -9.63 -5.11 8.87
N VAL A 79 -8.47 -5.35 8.24
CA VAL A 79 -7.56 -6.45 8.62
C VAL A 79 -6.96 -6.24 10.00
N ILE A 80 -6.52 -5.02 10.33
CA ILE A 80 -6.02 -4.69 11.67
C ILE A 80 -7.12 -4.92 12.71
N TYR A 81 -8.34 -4.45 12.44
CA TYR A 81 -9.47 -4.65 13.34
C TYR A 81 -9.80 -6.13 13.56
N SER A 82 -9.83 -6.94 12.49
CA SER A 82 -10.12 -8.36 12.60
C SER A 82 -9.05 -9.13 13.38
N VAL A 83 -7.78 -8.73 13.29
CA VAL A 83 -6.69 -9.37 14.05
C VAL A 83 -6.67 -8.91 15.50
N LEU A 84 -6.80 -7.60 15.77
CA LEU A 84 -6.63 -7.04 17.11
C LEU A 84 -7.89 -7.12 17.99
N PHE A 85 -9.08 -6.90 17.42
CA PHE A 85 -10.29 -6.66 18.21
C PHE A 85 -11.39 -7.69 18.02
N MET A 86 -11.38 -8.44 16.90
CA MET A 86 -12.40 -9.46 16.68
C MET A 86 -12.12 -10.66 17.60
N ASP A 87 -13.01 -10.89 18.56
CA ASP A 87 -12.94 -12.06 19.42
C ASP A 87 -13.50 -13.27 18.67
N SER A 88 -12.64 -14.24 18.37
CA SER A 88 -13.07 -15.50 17.78
C SER A 88 -13.57 -16.38 18.91
N ASN A 89 -14.89 -16.62 18.97
CA ASN A 89 -15.60 -17.41 20.01
C ASN A 89 -15.14 -18.89 20.19
N GLY A 90 -13.97 -19.29 19.69
CA GLY A 90 -13.38 -20.61 19.85
C GLY A 90 -12.41 -20.67 21.04
N ALA A 91 -12.17 -21.89 21.56
CA ALA A 91 -11.38 -22.17 22.77
C ALA A 91 -9.90 -21.69 22.74
N SER A 92 -9.41 -21.21 21.60
CA SER A 92 -8.06 -20.67 21.44
C SER A 92 -8.11 -19.44 20.54
N GLN A 93 -7.82 -18.26 21.10
CA GLN A 93 -7.70 -17.03 20.31
C GLN A 93 -6.42 -17.10 19.44
N PRO A 94 -6.55 -17.17 18.11
CA PRO A 94 -5.43 -17.50 17.23
C PRO A 94 -4.41 -16.36 17.07
N PHE A 95 -4.77 -15.14 17.43
CA PHE A 95 -3.95 -13.93 17.23
C PHE A 95 -3.41 -13.31 18.53
N GLU A 96 -3.50 -14.01 19.66
CA GLU A 96 -3.05 -13.50 20.97
C GLU A 96 -1.56 -13.08 21.00
N GLY A 97 -0.69 -13.86 20.37
CA GLY A 97 0.74 -13.51 20.27
C GLY A 97 0.97 -12.20 19.51
N VAL A 98 0.19 -11.96 18.45
CA VAL A 98 0.29 -10.74 17.63
C VAL A 98 -0.23 -9.53 18.39
N ARG A 99 -1.34 -9.68 19.12
CA ARG A 99 -1.91 -8.62 19.98
C ARG A 99 -0.94 -8.20 21.07
N LYS A 100 -0.37 -9.15 21.80
CA LYS A 100 0.59 -8.89 22.88
C LYS A 100 1.86 -8.23 22.38
N TRP A 101 2.39 -8.67 21.24
CA TRP A 101 3.53 -8.01 20.60
C TRP A 101 3.21 -6.59 20.12
N PHE A 102 2.03 -6.39 19.51
CA PHE A 102 1.60 -5.08 19.03
C PHE A 102 1.46 -4.09 20.19
N PHE A 103 0.68 -4.43 21.21
CA PHE A 103 0.50 -3.55 22.38
C PHE A 103 1.79 -3.38 23.18
N GLY A 104 2.63 -4.40 23.32
CA GLY A 104 3.94 -4.28 23.97
C GLY A 104 4.90 -3.34 23.22
N MET A 105 4.83 -3.30 21.89
CA MET A 105 5.57 -2.32 21.10
C MET A 105 5.02 -0.90 21.34
N PHE A 106 3.70 -0.70 21.26
CA PHE A 106 3.09 0.62 21.50
C PHE A 106 3.36 1.14 22.91
N GLU A 107 3.23 0.28 23.93
CA GLU A 107 3.50 0.61 25.33
C GLU A 107 4.96 1.00 25.57
N SER A 108 5.91 0.34 24.88
CA SER A 108 7.33 0.72 24.94
C SER A 108 7.62 2.09 24.30
N THR A 109 6.77 2.56 23.40
CA THR A 109 6.88 3.89 22.77
C THR A 109 6.10 4.99 23.48
N GLU A 110 5.02 4.67 24.20
CA GLU A 110 4.03 5.66 24.68
C GLU A 110 4.12 6.02 26.19
N LEU A 111 4.77 5.26 27.08
CA LEU A 111 4.75 5.51 28.54
C LEU A 111 6.03 4.98 29.23
N THR A 112 6.87 5.66 30.03
CA THR A 112 6.94 6.99 30.69
C THR A 112 8.36 7.20 31.29
N PRO A 113 8.90 8.42 31.42
CA PRO A 113 9.76 8.75 32.57
C PRO A 113 8.87 8.84 33.83
N VAL A 114 9.31 8.28 34.96
CA VAL A 114 8.66 8.27 36.29
C VAL A 114 7.81 7.02 36.63
N GLN A 115 8.42 5.84 36.55
CA GLN A 115 8.22 4.77 37.55
C GLN A 115 9.31 4.94 38.63
N ARG A 116 9.12 5.84 39.61
CA ARG A 116 10.16 6.08 40.64
C ARG A 116 9.80 5.88 42.10
N TYR A 117 8.57 5.58 42.51
CA TYR A 117 8.33 5.18 43.91
C TYR A 117 7.15 4.22 44.03
N GLU A 118 7.49 2.94 44.19
CA GLU A 118 6.62 1.94 44.78
C GLU A 118 6.15 2.40 46.17
N ARG A 119 4.83 2.42 46.42
CA ARG A 119 4.31 2.38 47.79
C ARG A 119 4.54 0.97 48.31
N ARG A 120 5.54 0.80 49.17
CA ARG A 120 5.66 -0.40 50.02
C ARG A 120 4.47 -0.42 51.01
N PRO A 121 3.56 -1.41 51.00
CA PRO A 121 2.68 -1.63 52.14
C PRO A 121 3.52 -2.30 53.23
N VAL A 122 3.87 -1.56 54.28
CA VAL A 122 4.39 -2.17 55.50
C VAL A 122 3.25 -2.93 56.14
N GLY A 123 3.42 -4.25 56.23
CA GLY A 123 2.44 -5.20 56.68
C GLY A 123 1.99 -4.96 58.12
N SER A 124 0.78 -5.46 58.37
CA SER A 124 0.13 -5.60 59.66
C SER A 124 0.91 -6.56 60.57
N ASP A 125 1.58 -6.02 61.58
CA ASP A 125 2.06 -6.81 62.71
C ASP A 125 0.94 -6.90 63.75
N THR A 126 0.28 -8.05 63.76
CA THR A 126 -0.49 -8.53 64.90
C THR A 126 0.50 -8.91 66.00
N THR A 127 0.40 -8.32 67.18
CA THR A 127 1.01 -8.87 68.40
C THR A 127 0.22 -8.42 69.63
N SER A 128 -0.24 -9.43 70.35
CA SER A 128 -0.97 -9.51 71.61
C SER A 128 -0.57 -8.53 72.72
N ALA A 129 -1.59 -8.03 73.43
CA ALA A 129 -1.50 -7.49 74.78
C ALA A 129 -0.91 -8.50 75.77
N PRO A 130 -0.22 -8.04 76.82
CA PRO A 130 -0.66 -8.43 78.16
C PRO A 130 -0.50 -7.38 79.28
N LYS A 131 -1.46 -7.48 80.21
CA LYS A 131 -1.55 -7.02 81.62
C LYS A 131 -1.64 -5.53 81.92
#